data_AF-A0A7V9F4Q0-F1
#
_entry.id   AF-A0A7V9F4Q0-F1
#
_cell.length_a   1.000
_cell.length_b   1.000
_cell.length_c   1.000
_cell.angle_alpha   90.00
_cell.angle_beta   90.00
_cell.angle_gamma   90.00
#
_symmetry.space_group_name_H-M   'P 1'
#
loop_
_entity.id
_entity.type
_entity.pdbx_description
1 polymer ?
#
loop_
_entity_poly.entity_id
_entity_poly.type
_entity_poly.pdbx_seq_one_letter_code
_entity_poly.pdbx_strand_id
1 'polypeptide(L)'
;MTEAAAAQPSHPTVRPVPRFKSRYRDEILPALKDEFGYANVMQVPGLTKIVVNMGVGEAARDSKLIEGAVRDLTVITGQKPQVTRARKSIAQFKLREGMPIGAHVTLRGDRMWEFLDRLLSLALPRIRDFRGLSPKQFDGKGNYTFGLTEQVMFHEVDQDKIDRQRGMDITVVTTATNDKEGRSLLRHLGFPFAER
;
A
#
# COMPACT_ATOMS: atom_id res chain seq x y z
N MET A 1 -4.06 53.88 -15.44
CA MET A 1 -3.37 53.54 -14.17
C MET A 1 -4.00 52.27 -13.67
N THR A 2 -3.16 51.30 -13.36
CA THR A 2 -3.39 49.86 -13.25
C THR A 2 -4.29 49.50 -12.08
N GLU A 3 -5.39 48.79 -12.35
CA GLU A 3 -6.28 48.23 -11.34
C GLU A 3 -5.64 46.94 -10.80
N ALA A 4 -5.16 46.99 -9.57
CA ALA A 4 -4.51 45.88 -8.90
C ALA A 4 -5.54 44.81 -8.54
N ALA A 5 -5.48 43.65 -9.20
CA ALA A 5 -6.24 42.47 -8.85
C ALA A 5 -5.88 42.03 -7.42
N ALA A 6 -6.81 42.20 -6.48
CA ALA A 6 -6.70 41.73 -5.12
C ALA A 6 -6.64 40.19 -5.11
N ALA A 7 -5.48 39.63 -4.73
CA ALA A 7 -5.32 38.22 -4.49
C ALA A 7 -6.19 37.80 -3.30
N GLN A 8 -7.16 36.93 -3.53
CA GLN A 8 -7.98 36.34 -2.46
C GLN A 8 -7.09 35.51 -1.52
N PRO A 9 -7.28 35.60 -0.19
CA PRO A 9 -6.50 34.83 0.76
C PRO A 9 -6.83 33.34 0.60
N SER A 10 -5.79 32.54 0.30
CA SER A 10 -5.87 31.09 0.23
C SER A 10 -6.36 30.55 1.58
N HIS A 11 -7.59 30.03 1.62
CA HIS A 11 -8.08 29.33 2.79
C HIS A 11 -7.16 28.13 3.06
N PRO A 12 -6.64 27.94 4.29
CA PRO A 12 -5.92 26.72 4.60
C PRO A 12 -6.92 25.57 4.42
N THR A 13 -6.70 24.75 3.39
CA THR A 13 -7.51 23.56 3.15
C THR A 13 -7.25 22.63 4.33
N VAL A 14 -8.12 22.67 5.35
CA VAL A 14 -8.07 21.75 6.49
C VAL A 14 -8.29 20.37 5.89
N ARG A 15 -7.21 19.61 5.69
CA ARG A 15 -7.31 18.23 5.24
C ARG A 15 -8.01 17.45 6.34
N PRO A 16 -9.16 16.83 6.07
CA PRO A 16 -9.85 16.05 7.08
C PRO A 16 -8.92 14.94 7.57
N VAL A 17 -8.91 14.69 8.89
CA VAL A 17 -8.13 13.60 9.47
C VAL A 17 -8.61 12.29 8.87
N PRO A 18 -7.73 11.43 8.32
CA PRO A 18 -8.14 10.15 7.76
C PRO A 18 -8.91 9.32 8.79
N ARG A 19 -10.04 8.72 8.41
CA ARG A 19 -10.92 7.93 9.30
C ARG A 19 -10.16 6.84 10.07
N PHE A 20 -9.22 6.18 9.40
CA PHE A 20 -8.40 5.13 10.01
C PHE A 20 -7.36 5.68 10.99
N LYS A 21 -6.93 6.93 10.84
CA LYS A 21 -5.96 7.57 11.74
C LYS A 21 -6.62 7.98 13.05
N SER A 22 -7.87 8.46 13.02
CA SER A 22 -8.65 8.68 14.25
C SER A 22 -8.96 7.36 14.93
N ARG A 23 -9.50 6.38 14.18
CA ARG A 23 -9.79 5.03 14.71
C ARG A 23 -8.57 4.38 15.36
N TYR A 24 -7.39 4.52 14.75
CA TYR A 24 -6.15 4.01 15.34
C TYR A 24 -5.85 4.63 16.71
N ARG A 25 -6.02 5.94 16.86
CA ARG A 25 -5.73 6.67 18.09
C ARG A 25 -6.76 6.43 19.19
N ASP A 26 -8.04 6.41 18.81
CA ASP A 26 -9.16 6.45 19.76
C ASP A 26 -9.55 5.04 20.23
N GLU A 27 -9.45 4.03 19.36
CA GLU A 27 -9.93 2.67 19.63
C GLU A 27 -8.78 1.64 19.68
N ILE A 28 -7.91 1.64 18.67
CA ILE A 28 -6.94 0.55 18.49
C ILE A 28 -5.77 0.66 19.47
N LEU A 29 -5.28 1.88 19.71
CA LEU A 29 -4.20 2.15 20.64
C LEU A 29 -4.53 1.68 22.08
N PRO A 30 -5.67 2.06 22.69
CA PRO A 30 -6.04 1.55 24.02
C PRO A 30 -6.26 0.04 24.01
N ALA A 31 -6.93 -0.52 23.00
CA ALA A 31 -7.16 -1.97 22.91
C ALA A 31 -5.85 -2.77 22.90
N LEU A 32 -4.84 -2.34 22.12
CA LEU A 32 -3.53 -2.98 22.08
C LEU A 32 -2.74 -2.80 23.37
N LYS A 33 -2.88 -1.65 24.03
CA LYS A 33 -2.24 -1.40 25.31
C LYS A 33 -2.77 -2.35 26.38
N ASP A 34 -4.09 -2.56 26.41
CA ASP A 34 -4.74 -3.45 27.37
C ASP A 34 -4.46 -4.92 27.07
N GLU A 35 -4.40 -5.31 25.78
CA GLU A 35 -4.12 -6.69 25.36
C GLU A 35 -2.70 -7.15 25.70
N PHE A 36 -1.69 -6.27 25.53
CA PHE A 36 -0.27 -6.62 25.71
C PHE A 36 0.35 -6.03 26.98
N GLY A 37 -0.37 -5.20 27.73
CA GLY A 37 0.08 -4.64 29.00
C GLY A 37 1.33 -3.74 28.88
N TYR A 38 1.44 -2.96 27.80
CA TYR A 38 2.62 -2.11 27.57
C TYR A 38 2.83 -1.08 28.68
N ALA A 39 4.06 -1.00 29.19
CA ALA A 39 4.45 -0.03 30.22
C ALA A 39 4.47 1.40 29.68
N ASN A 40 4.79 1.59 28.40
CA ASN A 40 4.85 2.90 27.76
C ASN A 40 3.92 2.98 26.55
N VAL A 41 3.19 4.08 26.42
CA VAL A 41 2.28 4.36 25.30
C VAL A 41 3.00 4.32 23.95
N MET A 42 4.27 4.71 23.91
CA MET A 42 5.08 4.71 22.69
C MET A 42 5.57 3.30 22.27
N GLN A 43 5.36 2.27 23.09
CA GLN A 43 5.66 0.88 22.71
C GLN A 43 4.55 0.24 21.89
N VAL A 44 3.36 0.84 21.86
CA VAL A 44 2.22 0.29 21.11
C VAL A 44 2.58 0.24 19.62
N PRO A 45 2.42 -0.92 18.97
CA PRO A 45 2.78 -1.08 17.57
C PRO A 45 1.89 -0.21 16.68
N GLY A 46 2.51 0.40 15.67
CA GLY A 46 1.86 1.28 14.72
C GLY A 46 2.31 1.04 13.29
N LEU A 47 1.60 1.66 12.36
CA LEU A 47 1.91 1.57 10.94
C LEU A 47 3.02 2.55 10.57
N THR A 48 4.13 2.06 10.02
CA THR A 48 5.26 2.91 9.62
C THR A 48 5.16 3.36 8.17
N LYS A 49 4.94 2.40 7.27
CA LYS A 49 4.83 2.64 5.83
C LYS A 49 4.11 1.48 5.15
N ILE A 50 3.47 1.76 4.03
CA ILE A 50 2.99 0.74 3.11
C ILE A 50 3.82 0.84 1.83
N VAL A 51 4.38 -0.28 1.37
CA VAL A 51 5.08 -0.36 0.09
C VAL A 51 4.22 -1.16 -0.86
N VAL A 52 3.90 -0.56 -2.01
CA VAL A 52 3.22 -1.24 -3.11
C VAL A 52 4.25 -1.46 -4.20
N ASN A 53 4.44 -2.71 -4.60
CA ASN A 53 5.43 -3.11 -5.57
C ASN A 53 4.77 -3.90 -6.71
N MET A 54 5.15 -3.59 -7.94
CA MET A 54 4.75 -4.33 -9.12
C MET A 54 6.00 -4.80 -9.86
N GLY A 55 6.20 -6.12 -9.87
CA GLY A 55 7.23 -6.77 -10.68
C GLY A 55 6.71 -7.03 -12.09
N VAL A 56 7.34 -6.42 -13.10
CA VAL A 56 6.97 -6.61 -14.52
C VAL A 56 8.14 -7.28 -15.23
N GLY A 57 8.34 -8.57 -14.99
CA GLY A 57 9.48 -9.32 -15.55
C GLY A 57 9.54 -9.32 -17.09
N GLU A 58 8.39 -9.20 -17.75
CA GLU A 58 8.29 -9.08 -19.21
C GLU A 58 8.81 -7.74 -19.76
N ALA A 59 8.99 -6.75 -18.89
CA ALA A 59 9.48 -5.44 -19.28
C ALA A 59 10.93 -5.44 -19.80
N ALA A 60 11.70 -6.51 -19.51
CA ALA A 60 13.01 -6.72 -20.12
C ALA A 60 12.92 -6.84 -21.66
N ARG A 61 11.75 -7.23 -22.20
CA ARG A 61 11.48 -7.35 -23.64
C ARG A 61 10.79 -6.12 -24.22
N ASP A 62 9.87 -5.52 -23.46
CA ASP A 62 9.11 -4.36 -23.89
C ASP A 62 9.05 -3.28 -22.80
N SER A 63 9.72 -2.16 -23.06
CA SER A 63 9.75 -1.02 -22.15
C SER A 63 8.40 -0.34 -21.98
N LYS A 64 7.47 -0.47 -22.94
CA LYS A 64 6.13 0.13 -22.87
C LYS A 64 5.28 -0.49 -21.77
N LEU A 65 5.53 -1.76 -21.43
CA LEU A 65 4.82 -2.42 -20.34
C LEU A 65 5.06 -1.70 -19.01
N ILE A 66 6.23 -1.08 -18.79
CA ILE A 66 6.49 -0.34 -17.55
C ILE A 66 5.67 0.94 -17.49
N GLU A 67 5.46 1.61 -18.61
CA GLU A 67 4.63 2.81 -18.66
C GLU A 67 3.17 2.52 -18.29
N GLY A 68 2.66 1.34 -18.64
CA GLY A 68 1.36 0.84 -18.16
C GLY A 68 1.35 0.68 -16.63
N ALA A 69 2.31 -0.06 -16.08
CA ALA A 69 2.45 -0.27 -14.64
C ALA A 69 2.58 1.04 -13.84
N VAL A 70 3.34 1.99 -14.38
CA VAL A 70 3.53 3.31 -13.76
C VAL A 70 2.22 4.09 -13.74
N ARG A 71 1.42 4.04 -14.82
CA ARG A 71 0.11 4.68 -14.88
C ARG A 71 -0.86 4.05 -13.88
N ASP A 72 -0.96 2.73 -13.86
CA ASP A 72 -1.86 2.00 -12.94
C ASP A 72 -1.53 2.33 -11.48
N LEU A 73 -0.25 2.22 -11.09
CA LEU A 73 0.17 2.55 -9.72
C LEU A 73 -0.04 4.02 -9.36
N THR A 74 0.11 4.93 -10.32
CA THR A 74 -0.14 6.36 -10.09
C THR A 74 -1.62 6.61 -9.78
N VAL A 75 -2.51 5.98 -10.54
CA VAL A 75 -3.95 6.10 -10.38
C VAL A 75 -4.41 5.48 -9.05
N ILE A 76 -3.91 4.28 -8.72
CA ILE A 76 -4.25 3.58 -7.47
C ILE A 76 -3.75 4.36 -6.25
N THR A 77 -2.47 4.72 -6.23
CA THR A 77 -1.82 5.27 -5.02
C THR A 77 -1.88 6.79 -4.91
N GLY A 78 -2.24 7.49 -5.99
CA GLY A 78 -2.17 8.95 -6.06
C GLY A 78 -0.76 9.52 -6.01
N GLN A 79 0.26 8.69 -6.25
CA GLN A 79 1.67 9.07 -6.22
C GLN A 79 2.41 8.46 -7.42
N LYS A 80 3.25 9.27 -8.06
CA LYS A 80 4.11 8.80 -9.14
C LYS A 80 5.09 7.73 -8.60
N PRO A 81 5.07 6.49 -9.13
CA PRO A 81 5.94 5.42 -8.68
C PRO A 81 7.38 5.61 -9.14
N GLN A 82 8.30 5.01 -8.39
CA GLN A 82 9.70 4.93 -8.76
C GLN A 82 9.95 3.63 -9.53
N VAL A 83 10.46 3.77 -10.76
CA VAL A 83 10.87 2.65 -11.61
C VAL A 83 12.13 2.00 -11.03
N THR A 84 12.08 0.70 -10.80
CA THR A 84 13.21 -0.10 -10.33
C THR A 84 14.01 -0.61 -11.51
N ARG A 85 15.34 -0.45 -11.43
CA ARG A 85 16.28 -0.95 -12.45
C ARG A 85 17.00 -2.19 -11.93
N ALA A 86 17.31 -3.10 -12.85
CA ALA A 86 18.09 -4.29 -12.57
C ALA A 86 19.50 -3.93 -12.09
N ARG A 87 19.91 -4.49 -10.95
CA ARG A 87 21.27 -4.32 -10.40
C ARG A 87 22.28 -5.35 -10.92
N LYS A 88 21.79 -6.45 -11.49
CA LYS A 88 22.61 -7.56 -11.97
C LYS A 88 22.09 -8.04 -13.32
N SER A 89 23.01 -8.44 -14.18
CA SER A 89 22.68 -9.11 -15.44
C SER A 89 22.45 -10.59 -15.20
N ILE A 90 21.33 -11.13 -15.68
CA ILE A 90 20.99 -12.55 -15.54
C ILE A 90 20.51 -13.07 -16.89
N ALA A 91 21.27 -13.99 -17.48
CA ALA A 91 21.04 -14.50 -18.83
C ALA A 91 19.69 -15.24 -18.97
N GLN A 92 19.29 -16.03 -17.97
CA GLN A 92 18.02 -16.79 -17.99
C GLN A 92 16.79 -15.87 -18.13
N PHE A 93 16.83 -14.69 -17.50
CA PHE A 93 15.76 -13.70 -17.58
C PHE A 93 15.96 -12.71 -18.75
N LYS A 94 17.01 -12.89 -19.57
CA LYS A 94 17.42 -11.96 -20.64
C LYS A 94 17.58 -10.52 -20.14
N LEU A 95 18.01 -10.37 -18.89
CA LEU A 95 18.07 -9.10 -18.18
C LEU A 95 19.50 -8.57 -18.17
N ARG A 96 19.69 -7.30 -18.52
CA ARG A 96 20.94 -6.57 -18.38
C ARG A 96 20.86 -5.55 -17.26
N GLU A 97 21.99 -5.26 -16.63
CA GLU A 97 22.09 -4.19 -15.62
C GLU A 97 21.59 -2.86 -16.18
N GLY A 98 20.87 -2.10 -15.35
CA GLY A 98 20.26 -0.83 -15.71
C GLY A 98 18.92 -0.92 -16.44
N MET A 99 18.52 -2.11 -16.92
CA MET A 99 17.20 -2.30 -17.54
C MET A 99 16.09 -2.13 -16.50
N PRO A 100 15.01 -1.42 -16.82
CA PRO A 100 13.90 -1.26 -15.90
C PRO A 100 13.10 -2.59 -15.81
N ILE A 101 12.74 -3.00 -14.58
CA ILE A 101 12.13 -4.33 -14.30
C ILE A 101 10.80 -4.23 -13.56
N GLY A 102 10.55 -3.11 -12.88
CA GLY A 102 9.33 -2.94 -12.11
C GLY A 102 9.13 -1.51 -11.65
N ALA A 103 8.11 -1.31 -10.84
CA ALA A 103 7.77 -0.03 -10.26
C ALA A 103 7.28 -0.21 -8.83
N HIS A 104 7.64 0.72 -7.94
CA HIS A 104 7.18 0.67 -6.56
C HIS A 104 6.82 2.05 -6.05
N VAL A 105 5.94 2.08 -5.05
CA VAL A 105 5.50 3.28 -4.32
C VAL A 105 5.68 3.01 -2.83
N THR A 106 6.23 3.98 -2.11
CA THR A 106 6.24 3.96 -0.64
C THR A 106 5.29 5.04 -0.13
N LEU A 107 4.22 4.62 0.53
CA LEU A 107 3.22 5.47 1.15
C LEU A 107 3.53 5.68 2.63
N ARG A 108 3.45 6.94 3.06
CA ARG A 108 3.67 7.38 4.45
C ARG A 108 2.68 8.49 4.81
N GLY A 109 2.47 8.70 6.11
CA GLY A 109 1.60 9.75 6.62
C GLY A 109 0.13 9.51 6.24
N ASP A 110 -0.58 10.57 5.87
CA ASP A 110 -2.04 10.49 5.66
C ASP A 110 -2.43 9.65 4.44
N ARG A 111 -1.67 9.75 3.34
CA ARG A 111 -1.89 8.94 2.12
C ARG A 111 -1.82 7.43 2.36
N MET A 112 -1.00 7.01 3.32
CA MET A 112 -0.91 5.61 3.73
C MET A 112 -2.22 5.14 4.36
N TRP A 113 -2.81 5.95 5.24
CA TRP A 113 -4.08 5.64 5.91
C TRP A 113 -5.25 5.65 4.94
N GLU A 114 -5.29 6.60 4.01
CA GLU A 114 -6.32 6.66 2.95
C GLU A 114 -6.21 5.48 1.97
N PHE A 115 -4.99 5.10 1.60
CA PHE A 115 -4.79 3.89 0.77
C PHE A 115 -5.22 2.63 1.52
N LEU A 116 -4.91 2.52 2.81
CA LEU A 116 -5.31 1.39 3.63
C LEU A 116 -6.84 1.27 3.72
N ASP A 117 -7.55 2.39 3.92
CA ASP A 117 -9.00 2.43 3.96
C ASP A 117 -9.60 1.96 2.62
N ARG A 118 -9.15 2.52 1.51
CA ARG A 118 -9.59 2.10 0.17
C ARG A 118 -9.31 0.62 -0.09
N LEU A 119 -8.16 0.13 0.35
CA LEU A 119 -7.79 -1.27 0.20
C LEU A 119 -8.74 -2.20 0.97
N LEU A 120 -8.98 -1.92 2.26
CA LEU A 120 -9.81 -2.77 3.11
C LEU A 120 -11.30 -2.66 2.77
N SER A 121 -11.80 -1.44 2.59
CA SER A 121 -13.24 -1.16 2.43
C SER A 121 -13.74 -1.40 1.01
N LEU A 122 -12.90 -1.19 -0.02
CA LEU A 122 -13.32 -1.25 -1.43
C LEU A 122 -12.64 -2.40 -2.20
N ALA A 123 -11.32 -2.53 -2.09
CA ALA A 123 -10.55 -3.42 -2.96
C ALA A 123 -10.66 -4.91 -2.55
N LEU A 124 -10.46 -5.25 -1.27
CA LEU A 124 -10.46 -6.64 -0.80
C LEU A 124 -11.80 -7.36 -1.01
N PRO A 125 -12.98 -6.76 -0.73
CA PRO A 125 -14.26 -7.42 -0.95
C PRO A 125 -14.56 -7.71 -2.44
N ARG A 126 -13.91 -6.99 -3.35
CA ARG A 126 -14.08 -7.13 -4.80
C ARG A 126 -13.22 -8.24 -5.41
N ILE A 127 -12.32 -8.83 -4.64
CA ILE A 127 -11.50 -9.95 -5.11
C ILE A 127 -12.41 -11.15 -5.37
N ARG A 128 -12.30 -11.75 -6.56
CA ARG A 128 -13.04 -12.96 -6.90
C ARG A 128 -12.61 -14.12 -6.00
N ASP A 129 -13.58 -14.85 -5.45
CA ASP A 129 -13.37 -15.97 -4.52
C ASP A 129 -12.52 -15.60 -3.29
N PHE A 130 -12.79 -14.44 -2.69
CA PHE A 130 -12.07 -13.98 -1.50
C PHE A 130 -12.35 -14.86 -0.28
N ARG A 131 -11.36 -15.68 0.11
CA ARG A 131 -11.41 -16.56 1.29
C ARG A 131 -10.79 -15.96 2.55
N GLY A 132 -10.47 -14.66 2.52
CA GLY A 132 -9.67 -14.00 3.54
C GLY A 132 -8.17 -14.08 3.27
N LEU A 133 -7.44 -13.19 3.92
CA LEU A 133 -5.99 -13.08 3.85
C LEU A 133 -5.31 -14.11 4.75
N SER A 134 -4.23 -14.72 4.28
CA SER A 134 -3.53 -15.75 5.07
C SER A 134 -2.83 -15.11 6.28
N PRO A 135 -3.07 -15.60 7.52
CA PRO A 135 -2.40 -15.10 8.72
C PRO A 135 -0.94 -15.57 8.84
N LYS A 136 -0.43 -16.34 7.88
CA LYS A 136 0.92 -16.90 7.88
C LYS A 136 1.94 -16.05 7.11
N GLN A 137 1.52 -14.99 6.45
CA GLN A 137 2.41 -14.17 5.60
C GLN A 137 3.16 -13.07 6.38
N PHE A 138 3.41 -13.31 7.67
CA PHE A 138 4.25 -12.44 8.49
C PHE A 138 5.71 -12.88 8.40
N ASP A 139 6.64 -11.94 8.57
CA ASP A 139 8.07 -12.15 8.39
C ASP A 139 8.84 -12.46 9.70
N GLY A 140 8.14 -12.73 10.81
CA GLY A 140 8.73 -12.93 12.14
C GLY A 140 8.91 -11.62 12.93
N LYS A 141 8.88 -10.47 12.25
CA LYS A 141 9.05 -9.14 12.83
C LYS A 141 7.76 -8.31 12.73
N GLY A 142 6.62 -8.95 12.55
CA GLY A 142 5.33 -8.27 12.49
C GLY A 142 5.09 -7.44 11.22
N ASN A 143 5.93 -7.58 10.17
CA ASN A 143 5.59 -7.03 8.86
C ASN A 143 4.75 -8.04 8.09
N TYR A 144 3.78 -7.53 7.35
CA TYR A 144 2.84 -8.35 6.61
C TYR A 144 2.96 -8.06 5.12
N THR A 145 3.18 -9.09 4.31
CA THR A 145 3.23 -8.94 2.85
C THR A 145 2.25 -9.89 2.21
N PHE A 146 1.39 -9.37 1.34
CA PHE A 146 0.46 -10.18 0.56
C PHE A 146 0.44 -9.75 -0.90
N GLY A 147 0.24 -10.72 -1.78
CA GLY A 147 0.11 -10.52 -3.21
C GLY A 147 -1.36 -10.36 -3.62
N LEU A 148 -1.60 -9.45 -4.54
CA LEU A 148 -2.83 -9.32 -5.31
C LEU A 148 -2.55 -9.78 -6.73
N THR A 149 -3.42 -10.65 -7.26
CA THR A 149 -3.21 -11.28 -8.57
C THR A 149 -3.55 -10.35 -9.74
N GLU A 150 -4.52 -9.46 -9.56
CA GLU A 150 -5.04 -8.59 -10.61
C GLU A 150 -5.15 -7.16 -10.08
N GLN A 151 -4.94 -6.15 -10.92
CA GLN A 151 -5.08 -4.72 -10.57
C GLN A 151 -6.51 -4.17 -10.71
N VAL A 152 -7.44 -4.95 -11.28
CA VAL A 152 -8.83 -4.56 -11.59
C VAL A 152 -9.74 -4.35 -10.37
N MET A 153 -9.29 -4.73 -9.17
CA MET A 153 -10.11 -4.57 -7.96
C MET A 153 -10.13 -3.13 -7.42
N PHE A 154 -9.22 -2.26 -7.88
CA PHE A 154 -9.29 -0.83 -7.58
C PHE A 154 -10.31 -0.14 -8.50
N HIS A 155 -11.20 0.65 -7.93
CA HIS A 155 -12.25 1.36 -8.69
C HIS A 155 -11.70 2.45 -9.59
N GLU A 156 -10.51 2.97 -9.26
CA GLU A 156 -9.84 4.02 -10.00
C GLU A 156 -9.26 3.50 -11.33
N VAL A 157 -9.04 2.18 -11.46
CA VAL A 157 -8.52 1.57 -12.68
C VAL A 157 -9.67 1.31 -13.66
N ASP A 158 -9.56 1.92 -14.84
CA ASP A 158 -10.49 1.71 -15.95
C ASP A 158 -10.19 0.37 -16.64
N GLN A 159 -11.12 -0.58 -16.55
CA GLN A 159 -10.95 -1.94 -17.06
C GLN A 159 -10.78 -1.97 -18.59
N ASP A 160 -11.37 -1.02 -19.31
CA ASP A 160 -11.31 -0.98 -20.78
C ASP A 160 -9.94 -0.52 -21.29
N LYS A 161 -9.16 0.17 -20.44
CA LYS A 161 -7.82 0.67 -20.77
C LYS A 161 -6.70 -0.30 -20.38
N ILE A 162 -7.04 -1.44 -19.77
CA ILE A 162 -6.04 -2.41 -19.31
C ILE A 162 -5.53 -3.23 -20.50
N ASP A 163 -4.21 -3.19 -20.70
CA ASP A 163 -3.53 -3.99 -21.72
C ASP A 163 -3.39 -5.46 -21.28
N ARG A 164 -2.96 -5.67 -20.04
CA ARG A 164 -2.70 -6.98 -19.44
C ARG A 164 -3.00 -6.94 -17.95
N GLN A 165 -3.50 -8.06 -17.43
CA GLN A 165 -3.60 -8.28 -16.00
C GLN A 165 -2.18 -8.37 -15.39
N ARG A 166 -1.98 -7.62 -14.30
CA ARG A 166 -0.71 -7.47 -13.60
C ARG A 166 -0.99 -7.62 -12.11
N GLY A 167 -0.24 -8.50 -11.47
CA GLY A 167 -0.25 -8.63 -10.02
C GLY A 167 0.55 -7.52 -9.35
N MET A 168 0.30 -7.30 -8.06
CA MET A 168 1.10 -6.42 -7.22
C MET A 168 1.25 -7.00 -5.82
N ASP A 169 2.39 -6.72 -5.21
CA ASP A 169 2.65 -7.09 -3.82
C ASP A 169 2.51 -5.86 -2.94
N ILE A 170 1.80 -6.02 -1.83
CA ILE A 170 1.60 -4.96 -0.85
C ILE A 170 2.23 -5.40 0.45
N THR A 171 3.24 -4.65 0.88
CA THR A 171 3.93 -4.84 2.15
C THR A 171 3.50 -3.76 3.13
N VAL A 172 2.90 -4.19 4.23
CA VAL A 172 2.53 -3.38 5.37
C VAL A 172 3.63 -3.49 6.42
N VAL A 173 4.38 -2.41 6.60
CA VAL A 173 5.48 -2.34 7.56
C VAL A 173 4.99 -1.71 8.86
N THR A 174 5.14 -2.45 9.95
CA THR A 174 4.72 -2.04 11.28
C THR A 174 5.93 -1.81 12.18
N THR A 175 5.73 -1.18 13.35
CA THR A 175 6.73 -1.10 14.41
C THR A 175 6.67 -2.28 15.38
N ALA A 176 5.85 -3.30 15.09
CA ALA A 176 5.73 -4.47 15.95
C ALA A 176 7.07 -5.21 16.06
N THR A 177 7.28 -5.87 17.20
CA THR A 177 8.49 -6.66 17.42
C THR A 177 8.31 -8.12 17.03
N ASN A 178 7.07 -8.60 17.07
CA ASN A 178 6.72 -9.98 16.84
C ASN A 178 5.44 -10.12 16.00
N ASP A 179 5.22 -11.31 15.45
CA ASP A 179 4.07 -11.58 14.59
C ASP A 179 2.72 -11.56 15.33
N LYS A 180 2.72 -11.77 16.66
CA LYS A 180 1.47 -11.74 17.44
C LYS A 180 0.95 -10.31 17.55
N GLU A 181 1.83 -9.38 17.87
CA GLU A 181 1.57 -7.94 17.91
C GLU A 181 1.17 -7.42 16.53
N GLY A 182 1.94 -7.76 15.49
CA GLY A 182 1.62 -7.37 14.12
C GLY A 182 0.25 -7.90 13.66
N ARG A 183 -0.07 -9.15 14.00
CA ARG A 183 -1.37 -9.75 13.69
C ARG A 183 -2.51 -9.11 14.45
N SER A 184 -2.34 -8.85 15.75
CA SER A 184 -3.37 -8.17 16.55
C SER A 184 -3.64 -6.76 16.01
N LEU A 185 -2.59 -5.98 15.71
CA LEU A 185 -2.71 -4.66 15.10
C LEU A 185 -3.52 -4.70 13.79
N LEU A 186 -3.17 -5.60 12.87
CA LEU A 186 -3.89 -5.72 11.59
C LEU A 186 -5.33 -6.22 11.77
N ARG A 187 -5.58 -7.10 12.75
CA ARG A 187 -6.93 -7.58 13.07
C ARG A 187 -7.80 -6.44 13.59
N HIS A 188 -7.31 -5.63 14.54
CA HIS A 188 -8.02 -4.45 15.04
C HIS A 188 -8.27 -3.40 13.96
N LEU A 189 -7.32 -3.26 13.02
CA LEU A 189 -7.51 -2.43 11.82
C LEU A 189 -8.63 -2.95 10.90
N GLY A 190 -9.09 -4.19 11.05
CA GLY A 190 -10.16 -4.77 10.25
C GLY A 190 -9.65 -5.54 9.03
N PHE A 191 -8.42 -6.07 9.08
CA PHE A 191 -7.95 -7.00 8.06
C PHE A 191 -8.76 -8.30 8.13
N PRO A 192 -9.40 -8.73 7.02
CA PRO A 192 -10.12 -9.99 6.97
C PRO A 192 -9.13 -11.16 6.85
N PHE A 193 -8.63 -11.66 7.97
CA PHE A 193 -7.83 -12.87 7.99
C PHE A 193 -8.72 -14.10 7.79
N ALA A 194 -8.26 -15.04 6.97
CA ALA A 194 -8.90 -16.34 6.84
C ALA A 194 -8.81 -17.08 8.20
N GLU A 195 -9.95 -17.23 8.86
CA GLU A 195 -10.10 -18.18 9.96
C GLU A 195 -10.09 -19.58 9.35
N ARG A 196 -9.13 -20.39 9.79
CA ARG A 196 -9.05 -21.80 9.42
C ARG A 196 -10.05 -22.61 10.18
#